data_AF-A0A6N9ULY6-F1
#
_entry.id   AF-A0A6N9ULY6-F1
#
_cell.length_a   1.000
_cell.length_b   1.000
_cell.length_c   1.000
_cell.angle_alpha   90.00
_cell.angle_beta   90.00
_cell.angle_gamma   90.00
#
_symmetry.space_group_name_H-M   'P 1'
#
loop_
_entity.id
_entity.type
_entity.pdbx_description
1 polymer ?
#
loop_
_entity_poly.entity_id
_entity_poly.type
_entity_poly.pdbx_seq_one_letter_code
_entity_poly.pdbx_strand_id
1 'polypeptide(L)'
;MDSGMNSGFDTQGAGITVRRALELPGLRSGLPEVVAGADRLHRTVRWVHAGEVPNIASLLKGGELLLTTGYGLGTRPAEQRVFVRTLAERGIAALVVELGPRFARLPAALVDTARAAGLPLVQLHREVPFVTVTEEIHTEIVNGHYTLLQRAEEVHRRCTEALLGGGGVPQVLAILADFAGNPVFLETTDGRLLYAAGSGPEGADPLQVWEGLRGPHKDAPPPAGSVLVDVPGGGPGTGSVRARLVLLPVRSALAPVHRMAAERAAGILAVVLMQARQEEELAARGRGDFLTDLAEGRITADDAPAQARVLGFKPGSGPLLPVVMRLGDALSPTGGGWAVLARAVGEELASVGVPVLLGVRPVEGRVPLLLGLRSESERAAIADRVAAALRAGV
;
A
#
# COMPACT_ATOMS: atom_id res chain seq x y z
N MET A 1 21.08 -30.39 12.45
CA MET A 1 21.40 -30.09 11.04
C MET A 1 20.07 -29.92 10.35
N ASP A 2 19.62 -28.67 10.35
CA ASP A 2 18.24 -28.30 10.10
C ASP A 2 18.05 -28.04 8.60
N SER A 3 17.09 -28.75 8.02
CA SER A 3 16.76 -28.75 6.60
C SER A 3 15.97 -27.50 6.25
N GLY A 4 16.65 -26.48 5.72
CA GLY A 4 16.04 -25.30 5.14
C GLY A 4 15.19 -25.66 3.92
N MET A 5 13.86 -25.73 4.10
CA MET A 5 12.89 -25.73 3.02
C MET A 5 12.95 -24.36 2.32
N ASN A 6 13.66 -24.31 1.20
CA ASN A 6 13.76 -23.14 0.35
C ASN A 6 12.44 -23.01 -0.44
N SER A 7 11.44 -22.37 0.15
CA SER A 7 10.18 -21.99 -0.52
C SER A 7 10.44 -20.77 -1.42
N GLY A 8 11.00 -21.04 -2.60
CA GLY A 8 11.05 -20.07 -3.69
C GLY A 8 9.62 -19.73 -4.15
N PHE A 9 9.03 -18.69 -3.58
CA PHE A 9 7.84 -18.05 -4.12
C PHE A 9 8.24 -17.31 -5.40
N ASP A 10 8.03 -17.97 -6.54
CA ASP A 10 8.19 -17.35 -7.85
C ASP A 10 7.25 -16.15 -7.99
N THR A 11 7.88 -14.98 -8.07
CA THR A 11 7.29 -13.65 -8.08
C THR A 11 6.95 -13.17 -9.49
N GLN A 12 6.48 -14.07 -10.37
CA GLN A 12 5.97 -13.71 -11.70
C GLN A 12 4.50 -14.08 -11.88
N GLY A 13 3.63 -13.21 -11.36
CA GLY A 13 2.27 -12.96 -11.86
C GLY A 13 1.24 -14.08 -11.70
N ALA A 14 0.54 -14.10 -10.56
CA ALA A 14 -0.87 -14.51 -10.33
C ALA A 14 -1.41 -15.84 -10.93
N GLY A 15 -0.61 -16.64 -11.63
CA GLY A 15 -1.04 -17.85 -12.33
C GLY A 15 -0.51 -19.12 -11.69
N ILE A 16 -1.28 -20.21 -11.79
CA ILE A 16 -0.85 -21.54 -11.35
C ILE A 16 0.33 -22.03 -12.20
N THR A 17 1.40 -22.50 -11.55
CA THR A 17 2.56 -23.10 -12.22
C THR A 17 2.33 -24.59 -12.50
N VAL A 18 3.12 -25.19 -13.39
CA VAL A 18 3.08 -26.65 -13.63
C VAL A 18 3.33 -27.41 -12.32
N ARG A 19 4.31 -26.97 -11.51
CA ARG A 19 4.60 -27.56 -10.20
C ARG A 19 3.33 -27.57 -9.33
N ARG A 20 2.65 -26.43 -9.22
CA ARG A 20 1.45 -26.31 -8.41
C ARG A 20 0.28 -27.12 -8.96
N ALA A 21 0.10 -27.17 -10.28
CA ALA A 21 -0.92 -27.99 -10.91
C ALA A 21 -0.76 -29.48 -10.57
N LEU A 22 0.48 -30.00 -10.56
CA LEU A 22 0.77 -31.39 -10.18
C LEU A 22 0.48 -31.70 -8.71
N GLU A 23 0.36 -30.68 -7.85
CA GLU A 23 0.00 -30.83 -6.44
C GLU A 23 -1.51 -30.79 -6.18
N LEU A 24 -2.32 -30.49 -7.20
CA LEU A 24 -3.76 -30.48 -7.03
C LEU A 24 -4.33 -31.90 -6.90
N PRO A 25 -5.35 -32.11 -6.06
CA PRO A 25 -6.01 -33.40 -5.87
C PRO A 25 -6.27 -34.20 -7.16
N GLY A 26 -6.78 -33.55 -8.22
CA GLY A 26 -7.06 -34.19 -9.50
C GLY A 26 -5.83 -34.86 -10.09
N LEU A 27 -4.73 -34.13 -10.27
CA LEU A 27 -3.49 -34.68 -10.83
C LEU A 27 -2.74 -35.58 -9.84
N ARG A 28 -2.71 -35.24 -8.55
CA ARG A 28 -2.06 -36.08 -7.52
C ARG A 28 -2.67 -37.46 -7.43
N SER A 29 -3.99 -37.59 -7.63
CA SER A 29 -4.68 -38.88 -7.63
C SER A 29 -4.19 -39.82 -8.74
N GLY A 30 -3.65 -39.25 -9.83
CA GLY A 30 -3.02 -39.95 -10.95
C GLY A 30 -1.57 -40.37 -10.71
N LEU A 31 -1.01 -40.08 -9.53
CA LEU A 31 0.39 -40.35 -9.16
C LEU A 31 1.37 -39.82 -10.22
N PRO A 32 1.51 -38.49 -10.36
CA PRO A 32 2.30 -37.90 -11.42
C PRO A 32 3.80 -38.13 -11.20
N GLU A 33 4.49 -38.58 -12.25
CA GLU A 33 5.95 -38.70 -12.29
C GLU A 33 6.52 -37.80 -13.39
N VAL A 34 7.44 -36.91 -13.04
CA VAL A 34 8.11 -36.02 -14.00
C VAL A 34 9.29 -36.76 -14.62
N VAL A 35 9.18 -37.09 -15.91
CA VAL A 35 10.19 -37.89 -16.64
C VAL A 35 11.13 -37.01 -17.50
N ALA A 36 10.75 -35.76 -17.76
CA ALA A 36 11.61 -34.74 -18.36
C ALA A 36 11.24 -33.31 -17.90
N GLY A 37 12.21 -32.39 -17.90
CA GLY A 37 11.98 -30.95 -17.66
C GLY A 37 11.66 -30.56 -16.21
N ALA A 38 12.20 -31.27 -15.21
CA ALA A 38 11.95 -31.00 -13.79
C ALA A 38 12.41 -29.60 -13.32
N ASP A 39 13.42 -29.04 -13.98
CA ASP A 39 13.93 -27.68 -13.78
C ASP A 39 12.98 -26.58 -14.30
N ARG A 40 11.99 -26.95 -15.13
CA ARG A 40 11.08 -26.03 -15.82
C ARG A 40 9.63 -26.08 -15.32
N LEU A 41 9.40 -26.67 -14.15
CA LEU A 41 8.06 -26.75 -13.55
C LEU A 41 7.54 -25.40 -13.02
N HIS A 42 8.36 -24.35 -13.03
CA HIS A 42 7.96 -22.97 -12.70
C HIS A 42 7.16 -22.29 -13.82
N ARG A 43 7.06 -22.89 -15.02
CA ARG A 43 6.25 -22.36 -16.12
C ARG A 43 4.80 -22.15 -15.69
N THR A 44 4.26 -20.97 -16.00
CA THR A 44 2.85 -20.63 -15.75
C THR A 44 1.94 -21.39 -16.71
N VAL A 45 0.87 -21.97 -16.18
CA VAL A 45 -0.18 -22.65 -16.94
C VAL A 45 -1.27 -21.65 -17.26
N ARG A 46 -1.41 -21.31 -18.54
CA ARG A 46 -2.46 -20.40 -19.04
C ARG A 46 -3.82 -21.10 -19.10
N TRP A 47 -3.82 -22.38 -19.43
CA TRP A 47 -5.01 -23.15 -19.76
C TRP A 47 -4.70 -24.64 -19.68
N VAL A 48 -5.72 -25.46 -19.43
CA VAL A 48 -5.63 -26.93 -19.54
C VAL A 48 -6.48 -27.42 -20.69
N HIS A 49 -5.91 -28.31 -21.49
CA HIS A 49 -6.62 -28.91 -22.62
C HIS A 49 -6.39 -30.42 -22.60
N ALA A 50 -7.44 -31.20 -22.82
CA ALA A 50 -7.34 -32.63 -23.05
C ALA A 50 -7.56 -32.93 -24.54
N GLY A 51 -6.68 -33.70 -25.17
CA GLY A 51 -6.86 -34.05 -26.58
C GLY A 51 -5.97 -35.16 -27.12
N GLU A 52 -6.46 -35.82 -28.17
CA GLU A 52 -5.90 -37.07 -28.73
C GLU A 52 -5.53 -36.97 -30.22
N VAL A 53 -5.54 -35.77 -30.80
CA VAL A 53 -5.35 -35.61 -32.24
C VAL A 53 -3.85 -35.58 -32.60
N PRO A 54 -3.38 -36.34 -33.61
CA PRO A 54 -1.95 -36.41 -33.97
C PRO A 54 -1.27 -35.08 -34.36
N ASN A 55 -2.04 -34.05 -34.71
CA ASN A 55 -1.54 -32.69 -35.00
C ASN A 55 -2.16 -31.64 -34.07
N ILE A 56 -2.35 -31.98 -32.80
CA ILE A 56 -2.96 -31.07 -31.83
C ILE A 56 -2.20 -29.76 -31.65
N ALA A 57 -0.88 -29.76 -31.88
CA ALA A 57 -0.02 -28.58 -31.75
C ALA A 57 -0.51 -27.37 -32.57
N SER A 58 -1.07 -27.58 -33.76
CA SER A 58 -1.58 -26.48 -34.61
C SER A 58 -2.84 -25.81 -34.04
N LEU A 59 -3.54 -26.46 -33.10
CA LEU A 59 -4.78 -25.97 -32.50
C LEU A 59 -4.54 -25.24 -31.17
N LEU A 60 -3.36 -25.39 -30.57
CA LEU A 60 -2.99 -24.76 -29.31
C LEU A 60 -2.52 -23.31 -29.54
N LYS A 61 -2.44 -22.49 -28.50
CA LYS A 61 -1.95 -21.10 -28.54
C LYS A 61 -0.65 -20.88 -27.73
N GLY A 62 -0.15 -21.90 -27.02
CA GLY A 62 1.06 -21.84 -26.19
C GLY A 62 0.76 -21.52 -24.72
N GLY A 63 1.51 -22.10 -23.78
CA GLY A 63 1.24 -22.00 -22.34
C GLY A 63 0.20 -22.99 -21.80
N GLU A 64 -0.30 -23.92 -22.61
CA GLU A 64 -1.22 -24.97 -22.13
C GLU A 64 -0.51 -26.07 -21.35
N LEU A 65 -1.20 -26.63 -20.36
CA LEU A 65 -0.92 -27.97 -19.85
C LEU A 65 -1.80 -28.95 -20.63
N LEU A 66 -1.17 -29.77 -21.48
CA LEU A 66 -1.87 -30.71 -22.37
C LEU A 66 -2.00 -32.08 -21.68
N LEU A 67 -3.23 -32.58 -21.54
CA LEU A 67 -3.56 -33.91 -21.05
C LEU A 67 -3.85 -34.85 -22.23
N THR A 68 -3.29 -36.06 -22.21
CA THR A 68 -3.55 -37.08 -23.24
C THR A 68 -3.35 -38.48 -22.67
N THR A 69 -4.07 -39.46 -23.21
CA THR A 69 -3.92 -40.90 -23.02
C THR A 69 -2.94 -41.51 -24.04
N GLY A 70 -2.42 -40.68 -24.95
CA GLY A 70 -1.34 -41.03 -25.86
C GLY A 70 -1.76 -41.69 -27.17
N TYR A 71 -3.06 -41.78 -27.48
CA TYR A 71 -3.51 -42.37 -28.75
C TYR A 71 -3.08 -41.53 -29.96
N GLY A 72 -2.97 -40.20 -29.79
CA GLY A 72 -2.49 -39.28 -30.82
C GLY A 72 -0.98 -39.30 -31.08
N LEU A 73 -0.17 -39.99 -30.25
CA LEU A 73 1.30 -39.90 -30.29
C LEU A 73 1.96 -40.64 -31.48
N GLY A 74 1.18 -41.41 -32.24
CA GLY A 74 1.68 -42.29 -33.29
C GLY A 74 2.29 -43.60 -32.74
N THR A 75 2.61 -44.52 -33.65
CA THR A 75 3.18 -45.84 -33.31
C THR A 75 4.67 -45.90 -33.58
N ARG A 76 5.19 -45.04 -34.47
CA ARG A 76 6.61 -45.05 -34.86
C ARG A 76 7.41 -44.02 -34.05
N PRO A 77 8.66 -44.32 -33.65
CA PRO A 77 9.52 -43.37 -32.95
C PRO A 77 9.68 -42.03 -33.66
N ALA A 78 9.66 -42.00 -35.00
CA ALA A 78 9.75 -40.76 -35.76
C ALA A 78 8.54 -39.83 -35.54
N GLU A 79 7.33 -40.39 -35.45
CA GLU A 79 6.09 -39.65 -35.22
C GLU A 79 6.07 -39.04 -33.81
N GLN A 80 6.48 -39.82 -32.82
CA GLN A 80 6.59 -39.38 -31.42
C GLN A 80 7.56 -38.21 -31.26
N ARG A 81 8.71 -38.26 -31.96
CA ARG A 81 9.68 -37.16 -31.98
C ARG A 81 9.09 -35.88 -32.58
N VAL A 82 8.40 -36.02 -33.72
CA VAL A 82 7.74 -34.88 -34.37
C VAL A 82 6.68 -34.27 -33.45
N PHE A 83 5.84 -35.09 -32.84
CA PHE A 83 4.80 -34.65 -31.91
C PHE A 83 5.36 -33.80 -30.75
N VAL A 84 6.41 -34.28 -30.08
CA VAL A 84 7.02 -33.54 -28.96
C VAL A 84 7.66 -32.23 -29.43
N ARG A 85 8.35 -32.24 -30.58
CA ARG A 85 8.98 -31.03 -31.12
C ARG A 85 7.96 -29.96 -31.46
N THR A 86 6.86 -30.31 -32.12
CA THR A 86 5.82 -29.34 -32.49
C THR A 86 5.13 -28.74 -31.26
N LEU A 87 4.93 -29.52 -30.20
CA LEU A 87 4.42 -29.00 -28.92
C LEU A 87 5.41 -28.06 -28.22
N ALA A 88 6.69 -28.42 -28.21
CA ALA A 88 7.74 -27.59 -27.63
C ALA A 88 7.90 -26.27 -28.40
N GLU A 89 7.90 -26.32 -29.73
CA GLU A 89 7.91 -25.15 -30.62
C GLU A 89 6.69 -24.25 -30.42
N ARG A 90 5.52 -24.84 -30.15
CA ARG A 90 4.31 -24.08 -29.82
C ARG A 90 4.36 -23.43 -28.43
N GLY A 91 5.34 -23.81 -27.60
CA GLY A 91 5.56 -23.21 -26.29
C GLY A 91 4.53 -23.62 -25.24
N ILE A 92 4.02 -24.86 -25.28
CA ILE A 92 3.12 -25.35 -24.22
C ILE A 92 3.84 -25.38 -22.86
N ALA A 93 3.08 -25.28 -21.77
CA ALA A 93 3.62 -25.29 -20.42
C ALA A 93 4.15 -26.68 -20.03
N ALA A 94 3.37 -27.74 -20.28
CA ALA A 94 3.72 -29.13 -20.01
C ALA A 94 2.88 -30.12 -20.82
N LEU A 95 3.42 -31.31 -21.07
CA LEU A 95 2.69 -32.47 -21.58
C LEU A 95 2.51 -33.49 -20.45
N VAL A 96 1.27 -33.89 -20.19
CA VAL A 96 0.90 -34.92 -19.21
C VAL A 96 0.29 -36.08 -19.96
N VAL A 97 0.90 -37.26 -19.84
CA VAL A 97 0.43 -38.48 -20.50
C VAL A 97 -0.04 -39.48 -19.46
N GLU A 98 -1.30 -39.87 -19.55
CA GLU A 98 -1.85 -40.93 -18.73
C GLU A 98 -1.41 -42.30 -19.27
N LEU A 99 -0.79 -43.09 -18.40
CA LEU A 99 -0.44 -44.48 -18.70
C LEU A 99 -1.70 -45.35 -18.57
N GLY A 100 -1.79 -46.35 -19.43
CA GLY A 100 -2.99 -47.17 -19.54
C GLY A 100 -2.84 -48.23 -20.62
N PRO A 101 -3.93 -48.68 -21.24
CA PRO A 101 -3.90 -49.77 -22.22
C PRO A 101 -2.96 -49.51 -23.41
N ARG A 102 -2.77 -48.24 -23.77
CA ARG A 102 -1.91 -47.82 -24.89
C ARG A 102 -0.43 -47.92 -24.57
N PHE A 103 -0.04 -47.50 -23.36
CA PHE A 103 1.34 -47.43 -22.89
C PHE A 103 1.42 -47.83 -21.41
N ALA A 104 2.09 -48.96 -21.13
CA ALA A 104 2.48 -49.31 -19.76
C ALA A 104 3.67 -48.46 -19.26
N ARG A 105 4.49 -47.95 -20.19
CA ARG A 105 5.58 -46.98 -19.97
C ARG A 105 5.72 -46.11 -21.21
N LEU A 106 6.12 -44.85 -21.05
CA LEU A 106 6.33 -43.96 -22.19
C LEU A 106 7.51 -44.42 -23.07
N PRO A 107 7.39 -44.35 -24.41
CA PRO A 107 8.49 -44.68 -25.31
C PRO A 107 9.71 -43.78 -25.09
N ALA A 108 10.92 -44.37 -25.13
CA ALA A 108 12.17 -43.62 -24.94
C ALA A 108 12.32 -42.45 -25.93
N ALA A 109 11.92 -42.65 -27.19
CA ALA A 109 11.97 -41.60 -28.21
C ALA A 109 11.17 -40.33 -27.83
N LEU A 110 10.06 -40.49 -27.09
CA LEU A 110 9.24 -39.38 -26.61
C LEU A 110 9.94 -38.67 -25.44
N VAL A 111 10.42 -39.44 -24.45
CA VAL A 111 11.09 -38.92 -23.24
C VAL A 111 12.38 -38.18 -23.59
N ASP A 112 13.23 -38.78 -24.43
CA ASP A 112 14.52 -38.20 -24.84
C ASP A 112 14.31 -36.91 -25.62
N THR A 113 13.27 -36.86 -26.47
CA THR A 113 12.95 -35.65 -27.23
C THR A 113 12.41 -34.54 -26.34
N ALA A 114 11.57 -34.88 -25.35
CA ALA A 114 11.05 -33.89 -24.40
C ALA A 114 12.18 -33.29 -23.57
N ARG A 115 13.13 -34.13 -23.15
CA ARG A 115 14.35 -33.71 -22.45
C ARG A 115 15.21 -32.78 -23.32
N ALA A 116 15.48 -33.17 -24.56
CA ALA A 116 16.27 -32.35 -25.48
C ALA A 116 15.59 -31.00 -25.81
N ALA A 117 14.26 -30.98 -25.91
CA ALA A 117 13.48 -29.79 -26.19
C ALA A 117 13.20 -28.93 -24.95
N GLY A 118 13.54 -29.39 -23.75
CA GLY A 118 13.22 -28.71 -22.48
C GLY A 118 11.71 -28.59 -22.24
N LEU A 119 10.91 -29.55 -22.73
CA LEU A 119 9.47 -29.61 -22.49
C LEU A 119 9.22 -30.45 -21.23
N PRO A 120 8.57 -29.90 -20.17
CA PRO A 120 8.12 -30.69 -19.05
C PRO A 120 7.20 -31.81 -19.51
N LEU A 121 7.59 -33.04 -19.19
CA LEU A 121 6.84 -34.25 -19.51
C LEU A 121 6.54 -35.01 -18.24
N VAL A 122 5.26 -35.28 -18.02
CA VAL A 122 4.76 -35.97 -16.85
C VAL A 122 4.00 -37.21 -17.30
N GLN A 123 4.19 -38.32 -16.62
CA GLN A 123 3.35 -39.51 -16.79
C GLN A 123 2.46 -39.70 -15.57
N LEU A 124 1.20 -40.07 -15.77
CA LEU A 124 0.29 -40.46 -14.69
C LEU A 124 0.22 -41.98 -14.64
N HIS A 125 0.46 -42.56 -13.46
CA HIS A 125 0.42 -44.01 -13.24
C HIS A 125 -0.98 -44.55 -12.95
N ARG A 126 -1.98 -43.66 -12.83
CA ARG A 126 -3.37 -44.03 -12.60
C ARG A 126 -4.29 -43.15 -13.44
N GLU A 127 -5.37 -43.74 -13.93
CA GLU A 127 -6.43 -43.05 -14.66
C GLU A 127 -7.08 -41.97 -13.79
N VAL A 128 -7.21 -40.77 -14.35
CA VAL A 128 -7.87 -39.64 -13.72
C VAL A 128 -8.92 -39.03 -14.64
N PRO A 129 -10.08 -38.59 -14.13
CA PRO A 129 -11.03 -37.85 -14.94
C PRO A 129 -10.43 -36.51 -15.38
N PHE A 130 -10.02 -36.39 -16.65
CA PHE A 130 -9.47 -35.15 -17.20
C PHE A 130 -10.43 -33.96 -17.09
N VAL A 131 -11.75 -34.21 -17.04
CA VAL A 131 -12.76 -33.18 -16.76
C VAL A 131 -12.53 -32.55 -15.37
N THR A 132 -12.35 -33.37 -14.33
CA THR A 132 -12.09 -32.90 -12.96
C THR A 132 -10.77 -32.15 -12.88
N VAL A 133 -9.72 -32.68 -13.53
CA VAL A 133 -8.42 -31.99 -13.60
C VAL A 133 -8.55 -30.62 -14.28
N THR A 134 -9.28 -30.55 -15.38
CA THR A 134 -9.48 -29.31 -16.16
C THR A 134 -10.27 -28.28 -15.35
N GLU A 135 -11.39 -28.69 -14.73
CA GLU A 135 -12.22 -27.83 -13.87
C GLU A 135 -11.44 -27.27 -12.68
N GLU A 136 -10.65 -28.10 -12.02
CA GLU A 136 -9.86 -27.72 -10.85
C GLU A 136 -8.78 -26.70 -11.22
N ILE A 137 -8.00 -26.97 -12.27
CA ILE A 137 -6.94 -26.05 -12.70
C ILE A 137 -7.53 -24.76 -13.29
N HIS A 138 -8.62 -24.82 -14.07
CA HIS A 138 -9.29 -23.60 -14.55
C HIS A 138 -9.80 -22.75 -13.39
N THR A 139 -10.35 -23.39 -12.35
CA THR A 139 -10.78 -22.71 -11.13
C THR A 139 -9.62 -22.02 -10.43
N GLU A 140 -8.45 -22.67 -10.31
CA GLU A 140 -7.24 -22.06 -9.77
C GLU A 140 -6.71 -20.89 -10.65
N ILE A 141 -6.74 -21.04 -11.98
CA ILE A 141 -6.38 -19.96 -12.91
C ILE A 141 -7.27 -18.73 -12.70
N VAL A 142 -8.58 -18.93 -12.53
CA VAL A 142 -9.53 -17.84 -12.28
C VAL A 142 -9.34 -17.25 -10.87
N ASN A 143 -9.18 -18.10 -9.85
CA ASN A 143 -9.11 -17.68 -8.45
C ASN A 143 -7.80 -16.97 -8.06
N GLY A 144 -6.71 -17.18 -8.81
CA GLY A 144 -5.42 -16.50 -8.56
C GLY A 144 -5.51 -14.97 -8.49
N HIS A 145 -6.45 -14.37 -9.23
CA HIS A 145 -6.72 -12.93 -9.17
C HIS A 145 -7.61 -12.52 -7.98
N TYR A 146 -8.52 -13.38 -7.55
CA TYR A 146 -9.45 -13.11 -6.44
C TYR A 146 -8.75 -13.15 -5.08
N THR A 147 -7.78 -14.03 -4.88
CA THR A 147 -7.08 -14.15 -3.58
C THR A 147 -6.29 -12.89 -3.23
N LEU A 148 -5.67 -12.22 -4.20
CA LEU A 148 -4.95 -10.96 -3.96
C LEU A 148 -5.92 -9.84 -3.56
N LEU A 149 -7.06 -9.71 -4.26
CA LEU A 149 -8.10 -8.74 -3.96
C LEU A 149 -8.72 -8.96 -2.57
N GLN A 150 -9.00 -10.22 -2.21
CA GLN A 150 -9.55 -10.57 -0.90
C GLN A 150 -8.58 -10.24 0.24
N ARG A 151 -7.28 -10.52 0.07
CA ARG A 151 -6.27 -10.17 1.09
C ARG A 151 -6.15 -8.66 1.29
N ALA A 152 -6.12 -7.89 0.21
CA ALA A 152 -6.12 -6.43 0.31
C ALA A 152 -7.44 -5.89 0.90
N GLU A 153 -8.56 -6.59 0.72
CA GLU A 153 -9.88 -6.18 1.25
C GLU A 153 -9.94 -6.43 2.75
N GLU A 154 -9.40 -7.54 3.19
CA GLU A 154 -9.29 -7.87 4.61
C GLU A 154 -8.45 -6.82 5.37
N VAL A 155 -7.37 -6.30 4.77
CA VAL A 155 -6.60 -5.19 5.35
C VAL A 155 -7.46 -3.93 5.43
N HIS A 156 -8.19 -3.59 4.38
CA HIS A 156 -9.09 -2.44 4.36
C HIS A 156 -10.17 -2.54 5.45
N ARG A 157 -10.81 -3.70 5.60
CA ARG A 157 -11.79 -3.98 6.65
C ARG A 157 -11.20 -3.78 8.05
N ARG A 158 -10.04 -4.37 8.33
CA ARG A 158 -9.34 -4.21 9.62
C ARG A 158 -9.00 -2.76 9.93
N CYS A 159 -8.53 -2.00 8.92
CA CYS A 159 -8.25 -0.57 9.08
C CYS A 159 -9.51 0.23 9.40
N THR A 160 -10.62 -0.04 8.70
CA THR A 160 -11.91 0.61 8.95
C THR A 160 -12.44 0.28 10.35
N GLU A 161 -12.38 -0.99 10.78
CA GLU A 161 -12.78 -1.41 12.13
C GLU A 161 -11.95 -0.73 13.22
N ALA A 162 -10.63 -0.61 13.01
CA ALA A 162 -9.75 0.08 13.95
C ALA A 162 -10.14 1.56 14.12
N LEU A 163 -10.51 2.25 13.05
CA LEU A 163 -10.97 3.63 13.13
C LEU A 163 -12.35 3.77 13.78
N LEU A 164 -13.29 2.88 13.45
CA LEU A 164 -14.61 2.87 14.08
C LEU A 164 -14.51 2.58 15.59
N GLY A 165 -13.50 1.83 16.02
CA GLY A 165 -13.15 1.60 17.41
C GLY A 165 -12.47 2.80 18.11
N GLY A 166 -12.34 3.95 17.46
CA GLY A 166 -11.68 5.15 18.00
C GLY A 166 -10.16 5.18 17.80
N GLY A 167 -9.61 4.26 17.01
CA GLY A 167 -8.21 4.30 16.58
C GLY A 167 -7.93 5.48 15.64
N GLY A 168 -6.66 5.82 15.49
CA GLY A 168 -6.19 6.89 14.59
C GLY A 168 -5.21 6.39 13.54
N VAL A 169 -4.47 7.33 12.96
CA VAL A 169 -3.42 7.06 11.96
C VAL A 169 -2.41 5.98 12.42
N PRO A 170 -1.89 5.98 13.67
CA PRO A 170 -0.92 4.98 14.11
C PRO A 170 -1.43 3.53 13.99
N GLN A 171 -2.69 3.28 14.34
CA GLN A 171 -3.28 1.94 14.30
C GLN A 171 -3.45 1.43 12.87
N VAL A 172 -3.86 2.29 11.94
CA VAL A 172 -3.96 1.95 10.51
C VAL A 172 -2.58 1.59 9.95
N LEU A 173 -1.54 2.35 10.29
CA LEU A 173 -0.18 2.06 9.84
C LEU A 173 0.36 0.76 10.43
N ALA A 174 0.04 0.44 11.70
CA ALA A 174 0.43 -0.82 12.32
C ALA A 174 -0.17 -2.04 11.60
N ILE A 175 -1.47 -2.00 11.27
CA ILE A 175 -2.14 -3.07 10.51
C ILE A 175 -1.46 -3.29 9.15
N LEU A 176 -1.13 -2.20 8.45
CA LEU A 176 -0.46 -2.28 7.15
C LEU A 176 0.98 -2.81 7.28
N ALA A 177 1.71 -2.40 8.32
CA ALA A 177 3.06 -2.88 8.58
C ALA A 177 3.09 -4.38 8.89
N ASP A 178 2.15 -4.84 9.72
CA ASP A 178 1.98 -6.27 10.03
C ASP A 178 1.65 -7.07 8.76
N PHE A 179 0.76 -6.56 7.91
CA PHE A 179 0.40 -7.21 6.66
C PHE A 179 1.55 -7.28 5.66
N ALA A 180 2.29 -6.19 5.50
CA ALA A 180 3.43 -6.11 4.57
C ALA A 180 4.69 -6.83 5.10
N GLY A 181 4.75 -7.11 6.41
CA GLY A 181 5.94 -7.63 7.09
C GLY A 181 7.12 -6.65 7.07
N ASN A 182 6.85 -5.36 6.84
CA ASN A 182 7.84 -4.30 6.63
C ASN A 182 7.37 -3.00 7.31
N PRO A 183 8.28 -2.11 7.73
CA PRO A 183 7.92 -0.83 8.30
C PRO A 183 7.23 0.08 7.28
N VAL A 184 6.31 0.90 7.79
CA VAL A 184 5.46 1.82 7.03
C VAL A 184 5.59 3.22 7.60
N PHE A 185 5.68 4.19 6.71
CA PHE A 185 5.86 5.59 7.06
C PHE A 185 4.81 6.45 6.39
N LEU A 186 4.35 7.47 7.11
CA LEU A 186 3.52 8.53 6.56
C LEU A 186 4.32 9.83 6.65
N GLU A 187 4.60 10.44 5.50
CA GLU A 187 5.33 11.71 5.40
C GLU A 187 4.46 12.80 4.78
N THR A 188 4.81 14.05 5.01
CA THR A 188 4.25 15.18 4.29
C THR A 188 4.81 15.26 2.86
N THR A 189 4.24 16.13 2.03
CA THR A 189 4.74 16.37 0.65
C THR A 189 6.15 16.94 0.60
N ASP A 190 6.61 17.60 1.65
CA ASP A 190 7.98 18.09 1.85
C ASP A 190 8.93 17.03 2.46
N GLY A 191 8.46 15.79 2.64
CA GLY A 191 9.26 14.67 3.15
C GLY A 191 9.48 14.67 4.67
N ARG A 192 8.72 15.48 5.42
CA ARG A 192 8.73 15.44 6.89
C ARG A 192 7.92 14.25 7.37
N LEU A 193 8.54 13.41 8.19
CA LEU A 193 7.86 12.26 8.80
C LEU A 193 6.74 12.74 9.74
N LEU A 194 5.53 12.20 9.55
CA LEU A 194 4.38 12.42 10.42
C LEU A 194 4.19 11.24 11.38
N TYR A 195 4.25 10.02 10.86
CA TYR A 195 4.04 8.79 11.62
C TYR A 195 4.88 7.65 11.05
N ALA A 196 5.25 6.71 11.92
CA ALA A 196 5.94 5.49 11.56
C ALA A 196 5.33 4.30 12.31
N ALA A 197 5.29 3.13 11.69
CA ALA A 197 4.82 1.90 12.31
C ALA A 197 5.55 0.66 11.78
N GLY A 198 5.49 -0.43 12.55
CA GLY A 198 6.18 -1.69 12.25
C GLY A 198 7.58 -1.75 12.82
N SER A 199 8.33 -2.77 12.44
CA SER A 199 9.73 -2.96 12.88
C SER A 199 10.64 -3.20 11.68
N GLY A 200 11.85 -2.68 11.77
CA GLY A 200 12.91 -2.89 10.80
C GLY A 200 13.58 -4.26 10.86
N PRO A 201 14.67 -4.45 10.11
CA PRO A 201 15.54 -5.62 10.25
C PRO A 201 15.96 -5.81 11.70
N GLU A 202 16.03 -7.06 12.15
CA GLU A 202 16.43 -7.42 13.53
C GLU A 202 15.58 -6.79 14.65
N GLY A 203 14.38 -6.28 14.32
CA GLY A 203 13.51 -5.61 15.29
C GLY A 203 13.87 -4.16 15.54
N ALA A 204 14.69 -3.54 14.68
CA ALA A 204 15.04 -2.12 14.79
C ALA A 204 13.80 -1.22 14.83
N ASP A 205 13.90 -0.13 15.59
CA ASP A 205 12.85 0.90 15.65
C ASP A 205 12.64 1.49 14.24
N PRO A 206 11.39 1.59 13.76
CA PRO A 206 11.11 2.16 12.44
C PRO A 206 11.69 3.58 12.27
N LEU A 207 11.81 4.39 13.33
CA LEU A 207 12.46 5.69 13.27
C LEU A 207 13.95 5.60 12.92
N GLN A 208 14.67 4.63 13.49
CA GLN A 208 16.08 4.39 13.16
C GLN A 208 16.24 3.92 11.70
N VAL A 209 15.31 3.10 11.22
CA VAL A 209 15.26 2.69 9.80
C VAL A 209 15.04 3.92 8.90
N TRP A 210 14.13 4.81 9.30
CA TRP A 210 13.85 6.04 8.56
C TRP A 210 15.08 6.95 8.49
N GLU A 211 15.71 7.22 9.64
CA GLU A 211 16.90 8.08 9.74
C GLU A 211 18.09 7.51 8.97
N GLY A 212 18.34 6.20 9.07
CA GLY A 212 19.42 5.53 8.35
C GLY A 212 19.26 5.59 6.82
N LEU A 213 18.03 5.63 6.33
CA LEU A 213 17.73 5.71 4.89
C LEU A 213 17.71 7.16 4.36
N ARG A 214 17.31 8.11 5.19
CA ARG A 214 17.20 9.55 4.86
C ARG A 214 18.41 10.39 5.32
N GLY A 215 19.52 9.76 5.74
CA GLY A 215 20.79 10.47 6.04
C GLY A 215 21.15 11.50 4.95
N PRO A 216 22.06 12.46 5.21
CA PRO A 216 22.04 13.91 4.88
C PRO A 216 21.44 14.43 3.54
N HIS A 217 21.11 13.57 2.58
CA HIS A 217 20.43 13.86 1.34
C HIS A 217 18.91 13.62 1.45
N LYS A 218 18.16 14.66 1.78
CA LYS A 218 16.68 14.68 1.72
C LYS A 218 16.11 14.34 0.33
N ASP A 219 16.92 14.40 -0.73
CA ASP A 219 16.49 14.21 -2.12
C ASP A 219 16.82 12.83 -2.71
N ALA A 220 17.38 11.90 -1.92
CA ALA A 220 17.68 10.56 -2.41
C ALA A 220 16.37 9.79 -2.70
N PRO A 221 16.23 9.18 -3.88
CA PRO A 221 15.06 8.36 -4.19
C PRO A 221 15.01 7.16 -3.22
N PRO A 222 13.81 6.71 -2.83
CA PRO A 222 13.66 5.58 -1.92
C PRO A 222 14.25 4.30 -2.55
N PRO A 223 14.64 3.31 -1.71
CA PRO A 223 15.23 2.06 -2.16
C PRO A 223 14.45 1.39 -3.29
N ALA A 224 15.15 0.74 -4.22
CA ALA A 224 14.52 -0.02 -5.29
C ALA A 224 13.53 -1.05 -4.73
N GLY A 225 12.32 -1.10 -5.31
CA GLY A 225 11.24 -1.96 -4.83
C GLY A 225 10.34 -1.36 -3.74
N SER A 226 10.59 -0.12 -3.32
CA SER A 226 9.68 0.61 -2.41
C SER A 226 8.33 0.88 -3.05
N VAL A 227 7.28 0.89 -2.22
CA VAL A 227 5.94 1.27 -2.63
C VAL A 227 5.62 2.65 -2.06
N LEU A 228 5.32 3.59 -2.97
CA LEU A 228 4.88 4.95 -2.66
C LEU A 228 3.42 5.08 -3.09
N VAL A 229 2.59 5.56 -2.19
CA VAL A 229 1.17 5.82 -2.43
C VAL A 229 0.84 7.21 -1.89
N ASP A 230 0.29 8.06 -2.74
CA ASP A 230 -0.13 9.39 -2.34
C ASP A 230 -1.46 9.33 -1.59
N VAL A 231 -1.55 10.07 -0.48
CA VAL A 231 -2.76 10.23 0.33
C VAL A 231 -3.51 11.48 -0.13
N PRO A 232 -4.75 11.37 -0.64
CA PRO A 232 -5.53 12.51 -1.10
C PRO A 232 -5.79 13.56 -0.01
N GLY A 233 -5.78 14.85 -0.40
CA GLY A 233 -5.88 16.00 0.49
C GLY A 233 -7.10 16.91 0.31
N GLY A 234 -7.92 16.70 -0.72
CA GLY A 234 -9.21 17.37 -0.90
C GLY A 234 -9.17 18.88 -1.14
N GLY A 235 -8.03 19.46 -1.55
CA GLY A 235 -7.92 20.84 -1.98
C GLY A 235 -8.53 21.10 -3.37
N PRO A 236 -8.68 22.36 -3.79
CA PRO A 236 -9.17 22.69 -5.13
C PRO A 236 -8.21 22.13 -6.20
N GLY A 237 -8.67 21.08 -6.89
CA GLY A 237 -7.91 20.35 -7.91
C GLY A 237 -7.99 18.84 -7.71
N THR A 238 -8.22 18.10 -8.79
CA THR A 238 -8.17 16.63 -8.81
C THR A 238 -6.72 16.16 -8.64
N GLY A 239 -6.22 16.11 -7.41
CA GLY A 239 -4.87 15.59 -7.14
C GLY A 239 -4.07 16.28 -6.03
N SER A 240 -4.66 17.12 -5.18
CA SER A 240 -3.89 17.67 -4.04
C SER A 240 -3.44 16.52 -3.12
N VAL A 241 -2.15 16.23 -3.08
CA VAL A 241 -1.56 15.23 -2.17
C VAL A 241 -1.38 15.86 -0.80
N ARG A 242 -1.86 15.20 0.26
CA ARG A 242 -1.71 15.68 1.64
C ARG A 242 -0.50 15.10 2.33
N ALA A 243 -0.29 13.82 2.10
CA ALA A 243 0.77 13.03 2.69
C ALA A 243 1.13 11.92 1.70
N ARG A 244 2.24 11.24 1.96
CA ARG A 244 2.68 10.08 1.20
C ARG A 244 2.90 8.92 2.13
N LEU A 245 2.32 7.79 1.77
CA LEU A 245 2.53 6.52 2.42
C LEU A 245 3.70 5.81 1.76
N VAL A 246 4.68 5.38 2.56
CA VAL A 246 5.94 4.80 2.10
C VAL A 246 6.12 3.44 2.77
N LEU A 247 6.21 2.38 1.95
CA LEU A 247 6.53 1.03 2.39
C LEU A 247 7.92 0.66 1.87
N LEU A 248 8.81 0.24 2.78
CA LEU A 248 10.21 -0.03 2.46
C LEU A 248 10.49 -1.53 2.53
N PRO A 249 11.06 -2.16 1.49
CA PRO A 249 11.31 -3.60 1.43
C PRO A 249 12.58 -3.98 2.22
N VAL A 250 12.62 -3.67 3.51
CA VAL A 250 13.84 -3.86 4.34
C VAL A 250 13.93 -5.26 4.97
N ARG A 251 12.80 -5.96 5.15
CA ARG A 251 12.76 -7.34 5.67
C ARG A 251 12.42 -8.36 4.59
N SER A 252 11.51 -7.99 3.69
CA SER A 252 11.05 -8.86 2.60
C SER A 252 10.66 -8.04 1.38
N ALA A 253 10.70 -8.68 0.21
CA ALA A 253 10.26 -8.06 -1.03
C ALA A 253 8.77 -7.72 -0.98
N LEU A 254 8.40 -6.53 -1.48
CA LEU A 254 7.01 -6.13 -1.56
C LEU A 254 6.33 -6.75 -2.79
N ALA A 255 5.13 -7.30 -2.60
CA ALA A 255 4.30 -7.87 -3.65
C ALA A 255 3.18 -6.90 -4.08
N PRO A 256 2.53 -7.13 -5.25
CA PRO A 256 1.44 -6.28 -5.72
C PRO A 256 0.30 -6.08 -4.71
N VAL A 257 0.00 -7.11 -3.90
CA VAL A 257 -1.02 -7.03 -2.84
C VAL A 257 -0.71 -5.99 -1.77
N HIS A 258 0.58 -5.73 -1.47
CA HIS A 258 0.97 -4.70 -0.51
C HIS A 258 0.68 -3.30 -1.04
N ARG A 259 0.90 -3.08 -2.35
CA ARG A 259 0.50 -1.82 -3.02
C ARG A 259 -1.01 -1.62 -2.98
N MET A 260 -1.78 -2.64 -3.32
CA MET A 260 -3.25 -2.57 -3.30
C MET A 260 -3.78 -2.27 -1.88
N ALA A 261 -3.22 -2.92 -0.86
CA ALA A 261 -3.56 -2.63 0.53
C ALA A 261 -3.18 -1.20 0.94
N ALA A 262 -2.00 -0.72 0.53
CA ALA A 262 -1.54 0.65 0.79
C ALA A 262 -2.43 1.71 0.11
N GLU A 263 -2.86 1.48 -1.13
CA GLU A 263 -3.81 2.36 -1.85
C GLU A 263 -5.16 2.47 -1.13
N ARG A 264 -5.70 1.35 -0.65
CA ARG A 264 -6.94 1.35 0.14
C ARG A 264 -6.77 2.02 1.50
N ALA A 265 -5.64 1.80 2.17
CA ALA A 265 -5.31 2.48 3.42
C ALA A 265 -5.14 3.99 3.22
N ALA A 266 -4.54 4.43 2.11
CA ALA A 266 -4.39 5.84 1.77
C ALA A 266 -5.75 6.55 1.63
N GLY A 267 -6.75 5.89 1.03
CA GLY A 267 -8.11 6.42 0.97
C GLY A 267 -8.73 6.64 2.36
N ILE A 268 -8.54 5.69 3.27
CA ILE A 268 -8.98 5.80 4.68
C ILE A 268 -8.23 6.94 5.39
N LEU A 269 -6.90 6.97 5.29
CA LEU A 269 -6.05 7.98 5.93
C LEU A 269 -6.40 9.39 5.45
N ALA A 270 -6.76 9.55 4.18
CA ALA A 270 -7.24 10.82 3.66
C ALA A 270 -8.45 11.34 4.45
N VAL A 271 -9.45 10.48 4.69
CA VAL A 271 -10.65 10.87 5.45
C VAL A 271 -10.29 11.29 6.87
N VAL A 272 -9.47 10.52 7.57
CA VAL A 272 -9.03 10.83 8.95
C VAL A 272 -8.27 12.16 9.02
N LEU A 273 -7.34 12.37 8.09
CA LEU A 273 -6.56 13.61 8.03
C LEU A 273 -7.41 14.82 7.62
N MET A 274 -8.45 14.61 6.80
CA MET A 274 -9.42 15.65 6.45
C MET A 274 -10.29 16.04 7.65
N GLN A 275 -10.80 15.07 8.41
CA GLN A 275 -11.61 15.33 9.60
C GLN A 275 -10.83 16.13 10.65
N ALA A 276 -9.60 15.72 10.96
CA ALA A 276 -8.74 16.44 11.90
C ALA A 276 -8.50 17.90 11.48
N ARG A 277 -8.41 18.17 10.16
CA ARG A 277 -8.28 19.54 9.64
C ARG A 277 -9.57 20.34 9.83
N GLN A 278 -10.72 19.75 9.56
CA GLN A 278 -12.02 20.43 9.72
C GLN A 278 -12.28 20.78 11.19
N GLU A 279 -11.94 19.88 12.11
CA GLU A 279 -12.04 20.14 13.55
C GLU A 279 -11.15 21.31 13.99
N GLU A 280 -9.88 21.33 13.57
CA GLU A 280 -8.98 22.44 13.90
C GLU A 280 -9.43 23.76 13.26
N GLU A 281 -9.96 23.72 12.02
CA GLU A 281 -10.49 24.92 11.38
C GLU A 281 -11.71 25.47 12.14
N LEU A 282 -12.62 24.60 12.56
CA LEU A 282 -13.78 24.97 13.38
C LEU A 282 -13.35 25.52 14.75
N ALA A 283 -12.38 24.90 15.40
CA ALA A 283 -11.81 25.39 16.65
C ALA A 283 -11.17 26.78 16.47
N ALA A 284 -10.38 26.98 15.42
CA ALA A 284 -9.76 28.26 15.11
C ALA A 284 -10.80 29.34 14.77
N ARG A 285 -11.91 29.00 14.11
CA ARG A 285 -13.04 29.92 13.90
C ARG A 285 -13.72 30.28 15.20
N GLY A 286 -14.00 29.31 16.08
CA GLY A 286 -14.56 29.57 17.41
C GLY A 286 -13.68 30.49 18.25
N ARG A 287 -12.36 30.32 18.20
CA ARG A 287 -11.39 31.26 18.79
C ARG A 287 -11.47 32.65 18.17
N GLY A 288 -11.64 32.72 16.85
CA GLY A 288 -11.82 33.97 16.11
C GLY A 288 -13.09 34.72 16.51
N ASP A 289 -14.22 34.02 16.59
CA ASP A 289 -15.50 34.58 17.00
C ASP A 289 -15.46 35.11 18.43
N PHE A 290 -14.88 34.35 19.37
CA PHE A 290 -14.65 34.82 20.74
C PHE A 290 -13.83 36.13 20.77
N LEU A 291 -12.74 36.21 20.00
CA LEU A 291 -11.89 37.40 19.96
C LEU A 291 -12.61 38.60 19.34
N THR A 292 -13.44 38.39 18.31
CA THR A 292 -14.27 39.44 17.72
C THR A 292 -15.34 39.92 18.71
N ASP A 293 -16.06 39.00 19.36
CA ASP A 293 -17.11 39.31 20.32
C ASP A 293 -16.54 40.07 21.53
N LEU A 294 -15.32 39.72 21.97
CA LEU A 294 -14.59 40.44 23.00
C LEU A 294 -14.22 41.86 22.56
N ALA A 295 -13.73 42.02 21.32
CA ALA A 295 -13.36 43.33 20.77
C ALA A 295 -14.57 44.26 20.56
N GLU A 296 -15.74 43.71 20.27
CA GLU A 296 -17.00 44.44 20.09
C GLU A 296 -17.75 44.69 21.40
N GLY A 297 -17.24 44.18 22.54
CA GLY A 297 -17.88 44.33 23.84
C GLY A 297 -19.15 43.49 24.01
N ARG A 298 -19.33 42.44 23.19
CA ARG A 298 -20.44 41.48 23.31
C ARG A 298 -20.24 40.48 24.45
N ILE A 299 -19.02 40.37 24.98
CA ILE A 299 -18.67 39.53 26.14
C ILE A 299 -18.28 40.44 27.31
N THR A 300 -18.83 40.15 28.49
CA THR A 300 -18.53 40.89 29.72
C THR A 300 -17.12 40.57 30.24
N ALA A 301 -16.53 41.48 31.01
CA ALA A 301 -15.21 41.27 31.62
C ALA A 301 -15.17 40.09 32.60
N ASP A 302 -16.30 39.78 33.25
CA ASP A 302 -16.41 38.68 34.21
C ASP A 302 -16.48 37.31 33.51
N ASP A 303 -17.12 37.22 32.35
CA ASP A 303 -17.29 35.97 31.59
C ASP A 303 -16.07 35.61 30.72
N ALA A 304 -15.36 36.63 30.21
CA ALA A 304 -14.27 36.45 29.26
C ALA A 304 -13.17 35.48 29.74
N PRO A 305 -12.69 35.51 31.00
CA PRO A 305 -11.67 34.57 31.48
C PRO A 305 -12.14 33.11 31.55
N ALA A 306 -13.44 32.86 31.74
CA ALA A 306 -13.99 31.51 31.74
C ALA A 306 -14.03 30.94 30.31
N GLN A 307 -14.53 31.72 29.35
CA GLN A 307 -14.59 31.32 27.95
C GLN A 307 -13.19 31.17 27.32
N ALA A 308 -12.26 32.07 27.62
CA ALA A 308 -10.87 31.97 27.19
C ALA A 308 -10.20 30.66 27.66
N ARG A 309 -10.48 30.22 28.88
CA ARG A 309 -9.95 28.94 29.41
C ARG A 309 -10.49 27.72 28.68
N VAL A 310 -11.77 27.73 28.29
CA VAL A 310 -12.38 26.67 27.48
C VAL A 310 -11.69 26.56 26.11
N LEU A 311 -11.30 27.70 25.55
CA LEU A 311 -10.54 27.79 24.28
C LEU A 311 -9.04 27.51 24.44
N GLY A 312 -8.59 27.08 25.63
CA GLY A 312 -7.20 26.71 25.90
C GLY A 312 -6.27 27.87 26.26
N PHE A 313 -6.78 29.10 26.40
CA PHE A 313 -5.97 30.28 26.72
C PHE A 313 -5.87 30.53 28.22
N LYS A 314 -4.62 30.62 28.71
CA LYS A 314 -4.28 30.88 30.11
C LYS A 314 -3.21 31.98 30.19
N PRO A 315 -3.59 33.27 30.10
CA PRO A 315 -2.62 34.38 30.00
C PRO A 315 -1.89 34.74 31.30
N GLY A 316 -2.30 34.16 32.44
CA GLY A 316 -1.85 34.63 33.76
C GLY A 316 -2.59 35.91 34.18
N SER A 317 -2.04 36.64 35.15
CA SER A 317 -2.62 37.88 35.69
C SER A 317 -2.01 39.16 35.10
N GLY A 318 -1.10 39.03 34.14
CA GLY A 318 -0.44 40.17 33.51
C GLY A 318 -1.28 40.81 32.40
N PRO A 319 -0.79 41.91 31.80
CA PRO A 319 -1.54 42.63 30.77
C PRO A 319 -1.70 41.79 29.49
N LEU A 320 -2.75 42.07 28.73
CA LEU A 320 -3.02 41.42 27.46
C LEU A 320 -2.63 42.32 26.29
N LEU A 321 -2.11 41.72 25.21
CA LEU A 321 -1.80 42.40 23.97
C LEU A 321 -2.66 41.84 22.83
N PRO A 322 -3.65 42.58 22.33
CA PRO A 322 -4.38 42.20 21.12
C PRO A 322 -3.54 42.52 19.87
N VAL A 323 -3.50 41.59 18.92
CA VAL A 323 -2.82 41.74 17.62
C VAL A 323 -3.75 41.22 16.55
N VAL A 324 -3.79 41.87 15.38
CA VAL A 324 -4.53 41.37 14.22
C VAL A 324 -3.59 41.29 13.04
N MET A 325 -3.38 40.08 12.52
CA MET A 325 -2.74 39.90 11.24
C MET A 325 -3.80 39.98 10.13
N ARG A 326 -3.52 40.76 9.10
CA ARG A 326 -4.33 40.83 7.88
C ARG A 326 -3.56 40.17 6.75
N LEU A 327 -4.20 39.22 6.06
CA LEU A 327 -3.62 38.62 4.86
C LEU A 327 -3.96 39.51 3.66
N GLY A 328 -2.98 39.68 2.76
CA GLY A 328 -3.25 40.29 1.46
C GLY A 328 -4.08 39.34 0.59
N ASP A 329 -4.84 39.88 -0.37
CA ASP A 329 -5.75 39.10 -1.24
C ASP A 329 -5.05 37.95 -1.99
N ALA A 330 -3.76 38.09 -2.30
CA ALA A 330 -2.94 37.04 -2.93
C ALA A 330 -2.58 35.87 -2.01
N LEU A 331 -2.64 36.07 -0.69
CA LEU A 331 -2.29 35.09 0.35
C LEU A 331 -3.52 34.52 1.07
N SER A 332 -4.73 35.01 0.74
CA SER A 332 -5.99 34.50 1.29
C SER A 332 -6.20 33.05 0.86
N PRO A 333 -6.19 32.08 1.80
CA PRO A 333 -6.30 30.68 1.44
C PRO A 333 -7.68 30.36 0.88
N THR A 334 -7.75 29.84 -0.34
CA THR A 334 -8.99 29.30 -0.93
C THR A 334 -9.21 27.86 -0.43
N GLY A 335 -10.43 27.52 0.00
CA GLY A 335 -10.82 26.14 0.35
C GLY A 335 -9.99 25.48 1.46
N GLY A 336 -10.27 25.82 2.73
CA GLY A 336 -9.73 25.13 3.92
C GLY A 336 -8.27 25.43 4.27
N GLY A 337 -7.57 26.29 3.52
CA GLY A 337 -6.16 26.64 3.81
C GLY A 337 -5.96 27.46 5.10
N TRP A 338 -7.04 27.94 5.72
CA TRP A 338 -7.00 28.68 6.99
C TRP A 338 -6.48 27.85 8.17
N ALA A 339 -6.80 26.55 8.25
CA ALA A 339 -6.22 25.68 9.27
C ALA A 339 -4.71 25.48 9.10
N VAL A 340 -4.24 25.43 7.85
CA VAL A 340 -2.80 25.30 7.55
C VAL A 340 -2.06 26.57 7.97
N LEU A 341 -2.61 27.73 7.62
CA LEU A 341 -2.09 29.02 8.04
C LEU A 341 -2.09 29.16 9.57
N ALA A 342 -3.21 28.87 10.23
CA ALA A 342 -3.34 28.96 11.68
C ALA A 342 -2.30 28.10 12.40
N ARG A 343 -2.04 26.90 11.86
CA ARG A 343 -1.00 26.00 12.38
C ARG A 343 0.40 26.55 12.14
N ALA A 344 0.74 26.99 10.93
CA ALA A 344 2.06 27.54 10.62
C ALA A 344 2.37 28.76 11.49
N VAL A 345 1.41 29.68 11.59
CA VAL A 345 1.50 30.85 12.47
C VAL A 345 1.59 30.42 13.96
N GLY A 346 0.83 29.42 14.38
CA GLY A 346 0.91 28.89 15.75
C GLY A 346 2.26 28.28 16.08
N GLU A 347 2.87 27.54 15.16
CA GLU A 347 4.22 26.96 15.28
C GLU A 347 5.28 28.07 15.44
N GLU A 348 5.20 29.13 14.62
CA GLU A 348 6.10 30.29 14.74
C GLU A 348 5.89 31.06 16.05
N LEU A 349 4.65 31.25 16.49
CA LEU A 349 4.33 31.98 17.73
C LEU A 349 4.74 31.22 18.99
N ALA A 350 4.84 29.89 18.94
CA ALA A 350 5.36 29.10 20.05
C ALA A 350 6.80 29.52 20.43
N SER A 351 7.60 29.99 19.46
CA SER A 351 8.97 30.49 19.69
C SER A 351 9.03 31.79 20.49
N VAL A 352 7.93 32.56 20.56
CA VAL A 352 7.86 33.84 21.29
C VAL A 352 7.87 33.60 22.81
N GLY A 353 7.40 32.44 23.26
CA GLY A 353 7.44 32.01 24.66
C GLY A 353 6.40 32.69 25.56
N VAL A 354 5.28 33.14 25.00
CA VAL A 354 4.15 33.71 25.75
C VAL A 354 2.85 32.96 25.43
N PRO A 355 1.85 32.94 26.34
CA PRO A 355 0.53 32.40 26.01
C PRO A 355 -0.08 33.18 24.85
N VAL A 356 -0.58 32.47 23.84
CA VAL A 356 -1.27 33.05 22.69
C VAL A 356 -2.59 32.34 22.46
N LEU A 357 -3.66 33.11 22.24
CA LEU A 357 -4.90 32.64 21.65
C LEU A 357 -4.96 33.13 20.21
N LEU A 358 -5.01 32.21 19.25
CA LEU A 358 -5.07 32.50 17.81
C LEU A 358 -6.42 32.07 17.25
N GLY A 359 -7.11 32.98 16.56
CA GLY A 359 -8.34 32.72 15.83
C GLY A 359 -8.22 33.01 14.35
N VAL A 360 -9.17 32.54 13.54
CA VAL A 360 -9.27 32.87 12.11
C VAL A 360 -10.64 33.43 11.76
N ARG A 361 -10.66 34.43 10.87
CA ARG A 361 -11.87 35.04 10.31
C ARG A 361 -11.79 35.02 8.78
N PRO A 362 -12.16 33.89 8.14
CA PRO A 362 -12.00 33.70 6.70
C PRO A 362 -12.69 34.75 5.84
N VAL A 363 -13.90 35.16 6.23
CA VAL A 363 -14.72 36.15 5.52
C VAL A 363 -14.06 37.54 5.52
N GLU A 364 -13.27 37.85 6.55
CA GLU A 364 -12.65 39.17 6.72
C GLU A 364 -11.17 39.23 6.35
N GLY A 365 -10.55 38.09 6.00
CA GLY A 365 -9.11 38.04 5.72
C GLY A 365 -8.24 38.29 6.96
N ARG A 366 -8.74 38.01 8.16
CA ARG A 366 -8.08 38.37 9.44
C ARG A 366 -7.75 37.15 10.29
N VAL A 367 -6.63 37.25 11.00
CA VAL A 367 -6.21 36.31 12.04
C VAL A 367 -6.05 37.12 13.33
N PRO A 368 -7.10 37.21 14.17
CA PRO A 368 -7.00 37.86 15.47
C PRO A 368 -6.18 37.01 16.44
N LEU A 369 -5.35 37.68 17.24
CA LEU A 369 -4.53 37.09 18.27
C LEU A 369 -4.67 37.86 19.58
N LEU A 370 -4.58 37.14 20.69
CA LEU A 370 -4.51 37.71 22.03
C LEU A 370 -3.35 37.07 22.78
N LEU A 371 -2.41 37.90 23.25
CA LEU A 371 -1.22 37.44 23.95
C LEU A 371 -1.25 37.80 25.43
N GLY A 372 -0.78 36.89 26.29
CA GLY A 372 -0.56 37.16 27.71
C GLY A 372 0.86 37.69 27.95
N LEU A 373 0.99 38.89 28.49
CA LEU A 373 2.28 39.48 28.86
C LEU A 373 2.56 39.26 30.35
N ARG A 374 3.84 39.24 30.73
CA ARG A 374 4.24 39.23 32.15
C ARG A 374 4.18 40.61 32.79
N SER A 375 4.51 41.64 32.02
CA SER A 375 4.44 43.04 32.45
C SER A 375 4.19 43.96 31.25
N GLU A 376 3.72 45.18 31.53
CA GLU A 376 3.44 46.16 30.48
C GLU A 376 4.72 46.64 29.76
N SER A 377 5.87 46.60 30.45
CA SER A 377 7.17 46.99 29.88
C SER A 377 7.64 46.09 28.73
N GLU A 378 7.18 44.84 28.67
CA GLU A 378 7.56 43.89 27.60
C GLU A 378 6.75 44.11 26.30
N ARG A 379 5.73 44.97 26.31
CA ARG A 379 4.76 45.10 25.22
C ARG A 379 5.42 45.34 23.85
N ALA A 380 6.33 46.31 23.76
CA ALA A 380 7.00 46.65 22.49
C ALA A 380 7.87 45.49 21.99
N ALA A 381 8.71 44.92 22.86
CA ALA A 381 9.60 43.82 22.50
C ALA A 381 8.85 42.54 22.09
N ILE A 382 7.70 42.25 22.73
CA ILE A 382 6.84 41.13 22.34
C ILE A 382 6.14 41.41 21.01
N ALA A 383 5.60 42.62 20.82
CA ALA A 383 4.95 43.01 19.57
C ALA A 383 5.90 42.85 18.37
N ASP A 384 7.15 43.28 18.50
CA ASP A 384 8.16 43.15 17.44
C ASP A 384 8.48 41.67 17.12
N ARG A 385 8.66 40.84 18.16
CA ARG A 385 8.90 39.39 17.99
C ARG A 385 7.72 38.69 17.32
N VAL A 386 6.50 39.02 17.74
CA VAL A 386 5.27 38.51 17.14
C VAL A 386 5.15 38.95 15.69
N ALA A 387 5.40 40.22 15.39
CA ALA A 387 5.39 40.72 14.01
C ALA A 387 6.47 40.05 13.12
N ALA A 388 7.60 39.64 13.69
CA ALA A 388 8.61 38.86 12.98
C ALA A 388 8.13 37.43 12.71
N ALA A 389 7.59 36.75 13.73
CA ALA A 389 7.03 35.40 13.63
C ALA A 389 5.86 35.33 12.64
N LEU A 390 4.94 36.29 12.70
CA LEU A 390 3.82 36.40 11.74
C LEU A 390 4.30 36.59 10.31
N ARG A 391 5.43 37.27 10.08
CA ARG A 391 6.02 37.43 8.74
C ARG A 391 6.77 36.18 8.26
N ALA A 392 7.27 35.35 9.18
CA ALA A 392 7.93 34.09 8.85
C ALA A 392 6.94 32.96 8.55
N GLY A 393 5.75 32.99 9.20
CA GLY A 393 4.73 31.96 9.07
C GLY A 393 3.78 32.10 7.87
N VAL A 394 3.99 33.08 6.97
CA VAL A 394 3.15 33.35 5.79
C VAL A 394 3.95 33.24 4.50
#